data_AF-A0A533V536-F1
#
_entry.id   AF-A0A533V536-F1
#
_cell.length_a   1.000
_cell.length_b   1.000
_cell.length_c   1.000
_cell.angle_alpha   90.00
_cell.angle_beta   90.00
_cell.angle_gamma   90.00
#
_symmetry.space_group_name_H-M   'P 1'
#
loop_
_entity.id
_entity.type
_entity.pdbx_description
1 polymer ?
#
loop_
_entity_poly.entity_id
_entity_poly.type
_entity_poly.pdbx_seq_one_letter_code
_entity_poly.pdbx_strand_id
1 'polypeptide(L)'
;MALNLSPLNDIFHLGMAKAAECVGCGNEMEDAVVSGGIKIPSWPLYYSIVTKNVQKAFQLTLVKGKIYLDEAKIALDMLPDELTVKPFLKFLFLTVSHYNQYWFNEMKRRDLFPYFQKNLAITIKNSKLQ
;
A
#
# COMPACT_ATOMS: atom_id res chain seq x y z
N MET A 1 25.33 14.11 -14.21
CA MET A 1 23.85 14.22 -14.07
C MET A 1 23.55 14.69 -12.66
N ALA A 2 22.64 15.65 -12.49
CA ALA A 2 22.29 16.20 -11.18
C ALA A 2 21.77 15.14 -10.17
N LEU A 3 21.18 14.04 -10.65
CA LEU A 3 20.71 12.93 -9.82
C LEU A 3 21.80 11.95 -9.35
N ASN A 4 23.04 12.03 -9.83
CA ASN A 4 24.11 11.10 -9.42
C ASN A 4 24.86 11.55 -8.15
N LEU A 5 24.52 12.71 -7.60
CA LEU A 5 25.20 13.29 -6.45
C LEU A 5 24.23 13.42 -5.28
N SER A 6 24.71 13.09 -4.08
CA SER A 6 24.01 13.42 -2.84
C SER A 6 23.94 14.95 -2.71
N PRO A 7 22.82 15.52 -2.25
CA PRO A 7 21.65 14.87 -1.64
C PRO A 7 20.53 14.48 -2.61
N LEU A 8 20.58 14.93 -3.87
CA LEU A 8 19.48 14.75 -4.83
C LEU A 8 19.22 13.29 -5.18
N ASN A 9 20.29 12.49 -5.25
CA ASN A 9 20.18 11.05 -5.47
C ASN A 9 19.36 10.36 -4.36
N ASP A 10 19.70 10.68 -3.10
CA ASP A 10 19.09 10.07 -1.93
C ASP A 10 17.61 10.45 -1.82
N ILE A 11 17.28 11.71 -2.11
CA ILE A 11 15.90 12.20 -2.17
C ILE A 11 15.10 11.44 -3.22
N PHE A 12 15.64 11.31 -4.44
CA PHE A 12 14.96 10.60 -5.53
C PHE A 12 14.71 9.13 -5.17
N HIS A 13 15.74 8.42 -4.71
CA HIS A 13 15.61 7.01 -4.32
C HIS A 13 14.65 6.81 -3.16
N LEU A 14 14.68 7.67 -2.14
CA LEU A 14 13.73 7.62 -1.04
C LEU A 14 12.30 7.80 -1.56
N GLY A 15 12.05 8.80 -2.40
CA GLY A 15 10.73 9.04 -2.99
C GLY A 15 10.23 7.85 -3.79
N MET A 16 11.08 7.25 -4.64
CA MET A 16 10.72 6.07 -5.42
C MET A 16 10.47 4.84 -4.54
N ALA A 17 11.28 4.63 -3.50
CA ALA A 17 11.05 3.54 -2.55
C ALA A 17 9.70 3.67 -1.83
N LYS A 18 9.32 4.89 -1.43
CA LYS A 18 8.00 5.13 -0.82
C LYS A 18 6.85 4.92 -1.82
N ALA A 19 7.02 5.34 -3.06
CA ALA A 19 6.04 5.04 -4.11
C ALA A 19 5.88 3.52 -4.31
N ALA A 20 6.98 2.74 -4.29
CA ALA A 20 6.94 1.29 -4.40
C ALA A 20 6.23 0.63 -3.21
N GLU A 21 6.47 1.09 -1.97
CA GLU A 21 5.74 0.65 -0.78
C GLU A 21 4.23 0.93 -0.88
N CYS A 22 3.86 2.08 -1.46
CA CYS A 22 2.45 2.41 -1.74
C CYS A 22 1.80 1.42 -2.71
N VAL A 23 2.50 1.05 -3.80
CA VAL A 23 2.04 0.00 -4.73
C VAL A 23 1.89 -1.33 -3.99
N GLY A 24 2.82 -1.65 -3.08
CA GLY A 24 2.76 -2.83 -2.22
C GLY A 24 1.44 -2.94 -1.45
N CYS A 25 0.95 -1.84 -0.87
CA CYS A 25 -0.36 -1.81 -0.20
C CYS A 25 -1.52 -2.17 -1.14
N GLY A 26 -1.47 -1.72 -2.40
CA GLY A 26 -2.45 -2.09 -3.42
C GLY A 26 -2.37 -3.56 -3.81
N ASN A 27 -1.15 -4.07 -4.02
CA ASN A 27 -0.90 -5.47 -4.34
C ASN A 27 -1.41 -6.41 -3.24
N GLU A 28 -1.28 -6.03 -1.97
CA GLU A 28 -1.84 -6.80 -0.86
C GLU A 28 -3.37 -6.90 -0.90
N MET A 29 -4.05 -5.86 -1.40
CA MET A 29 -5.50 -5.84 -1.58
C MET A 29 -5.92 -6.65 -2.81
N GLU A 30 -5.19 -6.51 -3.92
CA GLU A 30 -5.38 -7.34 -5.11
C GLU A 30 -5.21 -8.82 -4.78
N ASP A 31 -4.08 -9.18 -4.16
CA ASP A 31 -3.77 -10.54 -3.73
C ASP A 31 -4.89 -11.08 -2.84
N ALA A 32 -5.43 -10.28 -1.92
CA ALA A 32 -6.54 -10.71 -1.07
C ALA A 32 -7.83 -10.98 -1.85
N VAL A 33 -8.16 -10.13 -2.83
CA VAL A 33 -9.34 -10.30 -3.70
C VAL A 33 -9.19 -11.53 -4.60
N VAL A 34 -8.00 -11.75 -5.17
CA VAL A 34 -7.75 -12.82 -6.15
C VAL A 34 -7.56 -14.17 -5.46
N SER A 35 -6.78 -14.24 -4.39
CA SER A 35 -6.48 -15.49 -3.69
C SER A 35 -7.53 -15.89 -2.66
N GLY A 36 -8.41 -14.96 -2.25
CA GLY A 36 -9.38 -15.20 -1.18
C GLY A 36 -8.74 -15.29 0.22
N GLY A 37 -7.54 -14.75 0.42
CA GLY A 37 -6.88 -14.79 1.73
C GLY A 37 -6.06 -13.54 2.04
N ILE A 38 -5.89 -13.24 3.33
CA ILE A 38 -4.96 -12.19 3.75
C ILE A 38 -3.54 -12.74 3.68
N LYS A 39 -2.68 -12.13 2.86
CA LYS A 39 -1.27 -12.52 2.66
C LYS A 39 -0.46 -12.43 3.96
N ILE A 40 0.53 -13.31 4.11
CA ILE A 40 1.46 -13.33 5.24
C ILE A 40 2.90 -13.22 4.72
N PRO A 41 3.72 -12.26 5.20
CA PRO A 41 3.36 -11.09 6.00
C PRO A 41 2.68 -10.00 5.13
N SER A 42 1.84 -9.16 5.74
CA SER A 42 1.22 -8.02 5.06
C SER A 42 0.69 -6.95 6.03
N TRP A 43 0.48 -5.72 5.56
CA TRP A 43 -0.16 -4.66 6.36
C TRP A 43 -1.60 -5.01 6.78
N PRO A 44 -2.48 -5.54 5.90
CA PRO A 44 -3.81 -5.97 6.31
C PRO A 44 -3.77 -7.01 7.42
N LEU A 45 -2.83 -7.96 7.40
CA LEU A 45 -2.68 -8.94 8.47
C LEU A 45 -2.34 -8.27 9.80
N TYR A 46 -1.29 -7.44 9.81
CA TYR A 46 -0.85 -6.74 11.01
C TYR A 46 -2.00 -5.92 11.62
N TYR A 47 -2.66 -5.08 10.82
CA TYR A 47 -3.77 -4.28 11.32
C TYR A 47 -4.97 -5.12 11.73
N SER A 48 -5.22 -6.27 11.09
CA SER A 48 -6.33 -7.15 11.50
C SER A 48 -6.08 -7.75 12.87
N ILE A 49 -4.84 -8.12 13.18
CA ILE A 49 -4.45 -8.63 14.50
C ILE A 49 -4.61 -7.55 15.57
N VAL A 50 -4.11 -6.35 15.31
CA VAL A 50 -4.12 -5.25 16.29
C VAL A 50 -5.53 -4.70 16.52
N THR A 51 -6.30 -4.48 15.46
CA THR A 51 -7.65 -3.88 15.55
C THR A 51 -8.77 -4.88 15.79
N LYS A 52 -8.51 -6.18 15.60
CA LYS A 52 -9.51 -7.27 15.61
C LYS A 52 -10.66 -7.07 14.61
N ASN A 53 -10.49 -6.17 13.64
CA ASN A 53 -11.50 -5.81 12.64
C ASN A 53 -10.86 -5.76 11.26
N VAL A 54 -11.17 -6.74 10.42
CA VAL A 54 -10.56 -6.87 9.08
C VAL A 54 -10.96 -5.71 8.17
N GLN A 55 -12.21 -5.25 8.21
CA GLN A 55 -12.60 -4.09 7.39
C GLN A 55 -11.80 -2.84 7.77
N LYS A 56 -11.63 -2.59 9.07
CA LYS A 56 -10.81 -1.48 9.56
C LYS A 56 -9.34 -1.67 9.20
N ALA A 57 -8.84 -2.90 9.21
CA ALA A 57 -7.47 -3.22 8.83
C ALA A 57 -7.16 -2.82 7.37
N PHE A 58 -8.02 -3.21 6.43
CA PHE A 58 -7.86 -2.81 5.03
C PHE A 58 -8.03 -1.31 4.81
N GLN A 59 -8.89 -0.63 5.58
CA GLN A 59 -8.94 0.84 5.58
C GLN A 59 -7.62 1.45 6.03
N LEU A 60 -7.00 0.91 7.08
CA LEU A 60 -5.71 1.38 7.58
C LEU A 60 -4.58 1.09 6.58
N THR A 61 -4.62 -0.03 5.86
CA THR A 61 -3.68 -0.31 4.77
C THR A 61 -3.81 0.72 3.64
N LEU A 62 -5.03 1.09 3.25
CA LEU A 62 -5.25 2.14 2.26
C LEU A 62 -4.68 3.49 2.73
N VAL A 63 -4.93 3.85 3.99
CA VAL A 63 -4.37 5.08 4.61
C VAL A 63 -2.83 5.00 4.66
N LYS A 64 -2.26 3.85 5.01
CA LYS A 64 -0.81 3.63 5.04
C LYS A 64 -0.18 3.83 3.65
N GLY A 65 -0.81 3.28 2.61
CA GLY A 65 -0.41 3.52 1.22
C GLY A 65 -0.46 5.00 0.86
N LYS A 66 -1.50 5.73 1.27
CA LYS A 66 -1.60 7.18 1.04
C LYS A 66 -0.43 7.94 1.71
N ILE A 67 -0.08 7.60 2.94
CA ILE A 67 1.06 8.22 3.66
C ILE A 67 2.36 8.00 2.88
N TYR A 68 2.61 6.77 2.42
CA TYR A 68 3.79 6.49 1.58
C TYR A 68 3.81 7.31 0.29
N LEU A 69 2.65 7.45 -0.37
CA LEU A 69 2.56 8.22 -1.61
C LEU A 69 2.76 9.72 -1.37
N ASP A 70 2.29 10.24 -0.24
CA ASP A 70 2.47 11.64 0.12
C ASP A 70 3.94 11.94 0.47
N GLU A 71 4.64 11.02 1.15
CA GLU A 71 6.10 11.09 1.32
C GLU A 71 6.83 11.08 -0.03
N ALA A 72 6.40 10.24 -0.98
CA ALA A 72 6.98 10.17 -2.32
C ALA A 72 6.80 11.48 -3.10
N LYS A 73 5.63 12.12 -2.99
CA LYS A 73 5.35 13.43 -3.62
C LYS A 73 6.22 14.53 -3.03
N ILE A 74 6.39 14.57 -1.71
CA ILE A 74 7.27 15.54 -1.04
C ILE A 74 8.69 15.39 -1.58
N ALA A 75 9.21 14.16 -1.63
CA ALA A 75 10.54 13.89 -2.18
C ALA A 75 10.66 14.33 -3.65
N LEU A 76 9.63 14.08 -4.46
CA LEU A 76 9.60 14.52 -5.86
C LEU A 76 9.59 16.05 -5.99
N ASP A 77 8.85 16.75 -5.14
CA ASP A 77 8.76 18.22 -5.14
C ASP A 77 10.08 18.88 -4.70
N MET A 78 10.91 18.20 -3.89
CA MET A 78 12.25 18.66 -3.51
C MET A 78 13.29 18.58 -4.64
N LEU A 79 13.01 17.88 -5.74
CA LEU A 79 13.91 17.79 -6.89
C LEU A 79 13.82 19.03 -7.78
N PRO A 80 14.87 19.38 -8.56
CA PRO A 80 14.85 20.51 -9.47
C PRO A 80 13.69 20.46 -10.48
N ASP A 81 13.08 21.60 -10.80
CA ASP A 81 11.91 21.68 -11.67
C ASP A 81 12.23 21.41 -13.15
N GLU A 82 13.50 21.58 -13.54
CA GLU A 82 13.99 21.28 -14.89
C GLU A 82 14.04 19.77 -15.18
N LEU A 83 13.81 18.93 -14.16
CA LEU A 83 13.81 17.49 -14.29
C LEU A 83 12.57 17.02 -15.08
N THR A 84 12.75 16.79 -16.36
CA THR A 84 11.68 16.46 -17.33
C THR A 84 10.84 15.24 -16.97
N VAL A 85 11.33 14.34 -16.11
CA VAL A 85 10.61 13.16 -15.64
C VAL A 85 9.59 13.47 -14.54
N LYS A 86 9.66 14.63 -13.86
CA LYS A 86 8.75 15.00 -12.74
C LYS A 86 7.26 14.90 -13.13
N PRO A 87 6.79 15.46 -14.27
CA PRO A 87 5.38 15.35 -14.66
C PRO A 87 4.92 13.90 -14.86
N PHE A 88 5.77 13.06 -15.47
CA PHE A 88 5.48 11.64 -15.65
C PHE A 88 5.37 10.92 -14.30
N LEU A 89 6.27 11.18 -13.36
CA LEU A 89 6.20 10.60 -12.01
C LEU A 89 4.97 11.07 -11.23
N LYS A 90 4.57 12.34 -11.36
CA LYS A 90 3.31 12.85 -10.78
C LYS A 90 2.09 12.10 -11.32
N PHE A 91 2.06 11.87 -12.64
CA PHE A 91 1.02 11.06 -13.27
C PHE A 91 1.05 9.61 -12.74
N LEU A 92 2.22 8.99 -12.67
CA LEU A 92 2.36 7.62 -12.15
C LEU A 92 1.89 7.52 -10.69
N PHE A 93 2.20 8.49 -9.83
CA PHE A 93 1.72 8.51 -8.45
C PHE A 93 0.20 8.59 -8.38
N LEU A 94 -0.42 9.36 -9.28
CA LEU A 94 -1.88 9.42 -9.39
C LEU A 94 -2.46 8.03 -9.75
N THR A 95 -1.87 7.32 -10.72
CA THR A 95 -2.36 5.98 -11.09
C THR A 95 -2.23 4.98 -9.94
N VAL A 96 -1.14 5.02 -9.17
CA VAL A 96 -0.98 4.19 -7.96
C VAL A 96 -2.07 4.47 -6.93
N SER A 97 -2.40 5.74 -6.70
CA SER A 97 -3.50 6.10 -5.79
C SER A 97 -4.83 5.51 -6.25
N HIS A 98 -5.12 5.56 -7.55
CA HIS A 98 -6.35 5.00 -8.11
C HIS A 98 -6.36 3.47 -8.07
N TYR A 99 -5.23 2.83 -8.35
CA TYR A 99 -5.06 1.38 -8.26
C TYR A 99 -5.37 0.87 -6.84
N ASN A 100 -4.80 1.48 -5.81
CA ASN A 100 -5.07 1.11 -4.41
C ASN A 100 -6.55 1.30 -4.05
N GLN A 101 -7.13 2.43 -4.45
CA GLN A 101 -8.54 2.74 -4.18
C GLN A 101 -9.48 1.79 -4.91
N TYR A 102 -9.14 1.40 -6.14
CA TYR A 102 -9.89 0.45 -6.94
C TYR A 102 -10.02 -0.90 -6.22
N TRP A 103 -8.89 -1.49 -5.80
CA TRP A 103 -8.93 -2.78 -5.13
C TRP A 103 -9.67 -2.75 -3.81
N PHE A 104 -9.50 -1.69 -3.01
CA PHE A 104 -10.28 -1.52 -1.79
C PHE A 104 -11.79 -1.43 -2.05
N ASN A 105 -12.20 -0.77 -3.14
CA ASN A 105 -13.60 -0.69 -3.55
C ASN A 105 -14.11 -2.03 -4.08
N GLU A 106 -13.30 -2.80 -4.79
CA GLU A 106 -13.65 -4.16 -5.23
C GLU A 106 -13.94 -5.08 -4.03
N MET A 107 -13.14 -4.99 -2.97
CA MET A 107 -13.38 -5.74 -1.73
C MET A 107 -14.73 -5.40 -1.09
N LYS A 108 -15.09 -4.10 -1.06
CA LYS A 108 -16.39 -3.64 -0.58
C LYS A 108 -17.52 -4.14 -1.47
N ARG A 109 -17.38 -4.00 -2.79
CA ARG A 109 -18.38 -4.40 -3.78
C ARG A 109 -18.71 -5.89 -3.70
N ARG A 110 -17.71 -6.72 -3.41
CA ARG A 110 -17.84 -8.18 -3.27
C ARG A 110 -18.15 -8.65 -1.84
N ASP A 111 -18.29 -7.72 -0.90
CA ASP A 111 -18.53 -7.99 0.54
C ASP A 111 -17.58 -9.05 1.14
N LEU A 112 -16.26 -8.91 0.91
CA LEU A 112 -15.28 -9.93 1.29
C LEU A 112 -14.86 -9.87 2.77
N PHE A 113 -15.13 -8.77 3.47
CA PHE A 113 -14.61 -8.57 4.84
C PHE A 113 -15.13 -9.61 5.85
N PRO A 114 -16.42 -9.99 5.87
CA PRO A 114 -16.91 -11.04 6.78
C PRO A 114 -16.24 -12.39 6.54
N TYR A 115 -16.00 -12.74 5.27
CA TYR A 115 -15.31 -13.96 4.89
C TYR A 115 -13.87 -13.98 5.41
N PHE A 116 -13.12 -12.90 5.19
CA PHE A 116 -11.76 -12.77 5.71
C PHE A 116 -11.70 -12.77 7.24
N GLN A 117 -12.66 -12.12 7.92
CA GLN A 117 -12.76 -12.11 9.38
C GLN A 117 -12.92 -13.53 9.93
N LYS A 118 -13.80 -14.34 9.32
CA LYS A 118 -14.02 -15.73 9.71
C LYS A 118 -12.76 -16.57 9.51
N ASN A 119 -12.13 -16.48 8.34
CA ASN A 119 -10.93 -17.27 8.02
C ASN A 119 -9.77 -16.94 8.96
N LEU A 120 -9.53 -15.65 9.22
CA LEU A 120 -8.47 -15.21 10.12
C LEU A 120 -8.68 -15.75 11.55
N ALA A 121 -9.92 -15.73 12.05
CA ALA A 121 -10.23 -16.27 13.38
C ALA A 121 -9.94 -17.77 13.49
N ILE A 122 -10.24 -18.54 12.44
CA ILE A 122 -9.93 -19.98 12.36
C ILE A 122 -8.41 -20.19 12.40
N THR A 123 -7.66 -19.45 11.58
CA THR A 123 -6.20 -19.55 11.51
C THR A 123 -5.55 -19.23 12.87
N ILE A 124 -5.99 -18.16 13.55
CA ILE A 124 -5.47 -17.78 14.88
C ILE A 124 -5.82 -18.83 15.95
N LYS A 125 -7.00 -19.44 15.87
CA LYS A 125 -7.39 -20.50 16.82
C LYS A 125 -6.51 -21.73 16.65
N ASN A 126 -6.23 -22.12 15.40
CA ASN A 126 -5.40 -23.29 15.10
C ASN A 126 -3.93 -23.09 15.49
N SER A 127 -3.40 -21.86 15.38
CA SER A 127 -2.02 -21.57 15.79
C SER A 127 -1.80 -21.51 17.30
N LYS A 128 -2.87 -21.36 18.11
CA LYS A 128 -2.81 -21.42 19.59
C LYS A 128 -2.97 -22.82 20.17
N LEU A 129 -3.31 -23.81 19.33
CA LEU A 129 -3.48 -25.21 19.71
C LEU A 129 -2.20 -26.05 19.44
N GLN A 130 -1.15 -25.41 18.91
CA GLN A 130 0.22 -25.94 18.80
C GLN A 130 1.10 -25.29 19.87
#